data_AF-A0A975HKK9-F1
#
_entry.id   AF-A0A975HKK9-F1
#
_cell.length_a   1.000
_cell.length_b   1.000
_cell.length_c   1.000
_cell.angle_alpha   90.00
_cell.angle_beta   90.00
_cell.angle_gamma   90.00
#
_symmetry.space_group_name_H-M   'P 1'
#
loop_
_entity.id
_entity.type
_entity.pdbx_description
1 polymer ?
#
loop_
_entity_poly.entity_id
_entity_poly.type
_entity_poly.pdbx_seq_one_letter_code
_entity_poly.pdbx_strand_id
1 'polypeptide(L)'
;MLLFSFVTFQSIAHQTDAAVTPVKRAVPLYPKYAIKKRIEGTVLVNFSIEQDGNVSDIQVVASDQDGLFDASAILGVQKWLYTKPAQKIRNNYAAIEFALTDTPATSQFTNVEKIQVRGE
;
A
#
# COMPACT_ATOMS: atom_id res chain seq x y z
N MET A 1 -38.57 7.22 -6.32
CA MET A 1 -37.58 6.26 -6.87
C MET A 1 -36.38 7.06 -7.34
N LEU A 2 -35.38 7.23 -6.46
CA LEU A 2 -34.21 8.07 -6.73
C LEU A 2 -33.18 7.24 -7.51
N LEU A 3 -32.93 7.64 -8.75
CA LEU A 3 -31.89 7.09 -9.61
C LEU A 3 -30.53 7.60 -9.12
N PHE A 4 -29.73 6.73 -8.51
CA PHE A 4 -28.32 7.02 -8.27
C PHE A 4 -27.58 6.88 -9.61
N SER A 5 -27.31 8.02 -10.26
CA SER A 5 -26.40 8.08 -11.39
C SER A 5 -24.98 7.76 -10.90
N PHE A 6 -24.48 6.57 -11.22
CA PHE A 6 -23.07 6.25 -11.06
C PHE A 6 -22.28 7.08 -12.06
N VAL A 7 -21.63 8.14 -11.58
CA VAL A 7 -20.55 8.79 -12.34
C VAL A 7 -19.42 7.76 -12.40
N THR A 8 -19.24 7.13 -13.56
CA THR A 8 -18.11 6.26 -13.82
C THR A 8 -16.87 7.14 -13.90
N PHE A 9 -16.07 7.15 -12.83
CA PHE A 9 -14.74 7.73 -12.89
C PHE A 9 -13.88 6.77 -13.70
N GLN A 10 -13.75 7.03 -15.00
CA GLN A 10 -12.88 6.27 -15.89
C GLN A 10 -11.44 6.38 -15.38
N SER A 11 -10.81 5.23 -15.18
CA SER A 11 -9.44 5.09 -14.69
C SER A 11 -8.48 5.96 -15.50
N ILE A 12 -7.93 7.01 -14.88
CA ILE A 12 -6.72 7.67 -15.40
C ILE A 12 -5.55 6.76 -15.00
N ALA A 13 -5.40 5.63 -15.69
CA ALA A 13 -4.12 4.96 -15.74
C ALA A 13 -3.22 5.80 -16.65
N HIS A 14 -2.69 6.90 -16.10
CA HIS A 14 -1.70 7.68 -16.82
C HIS A 14 -0.48 6.79 -17.08
N GLN A 15 -0.15 6.77 -18.36
CA GLN A 15 0.87 5.99 -19.04
C GLN A 15 2.30 6.19 -18.51
N THR A 16 3.11 5.17 -18.81
CA THR A 16 4.58 5.15 -18.97
C THR A 16 5.45 5.40 -17.73
N ASP A 17 6.10 4.34 -17.24
CA ASP A 17 7.49 4.45 -16.76
C ASP A 17 8.14 3.07 -16.67
N ALA A 18 9.47 3.03 -16.82
CA ALA A 18 10.30 1.84 -16.94
C ALA A 18 9.88 0.68 -16.02
N ALA A 19 9.75 -0.53 -16.57
CA ALA A 19 9.37 -1.71 -15.80
C ALA A 19 10.43 -2.02 -14.72
N VAL A 20 10.23 -1.48 -13.52
CA VAL A 20 11.01 -1.79 -12.33
C VAL A 20 10.42 -3.02 -11.65
N THR A 21 11.27 -3.88 -11.11
CA THR A 21 10.85 -5.08 -10.40
C THR A 21 11.32 -5.03 -8.95
N PRO A 22 10.56 -5.56 -7.99
CA PRO A 22 10.99 -5.62 -6.60
C PRO A 22 12.23 -6.52 -6.44
N VAL A 23 13.26 -6.00 -5.77
CA VAL A 23 14.47 -6.74 -5.35
C VAL A 23 14.33 -7.19 -3.91
N LYS A 24 13.78 -6.34 -3.03
CA LYS A 24 13.53 -6.64 -1.62
C LYS A 24 12.18 -6.09 -1.18
N ARG A 25 11.40 -6.95 -0.52
CA ARG A 25 10.13 -6.60 0.12
C ARG A 25 10.23 -6.86 1.61
N ALA A 26 10.60 -5.83 2.37
CA ALA A 26 10.52 -5.91 3.82
C ALA A 26 9.05 -5.96 4.25
N VAL A 27 8.70 -6.92 5.10
CA VAL A 27 7.35 -7.05 5.65
C VAL A 27 7.17 -6.00 6.77
N PRO A 28 6.15 -5.13 6.70
CA PRO A 28 5.79 -4.23 7.80
C PRO A 28 5.56 -4.99 9.12
N LEU A 29 5.87 -4.35 10.25
CA LEU A 29 5.63 -4.95 11.56
C LEU A 29 4.16 -4.78 11.97
N TYR A 30 3.49 -5.89 12.28
CA TYR A 30 2.13 -5.85 12.80
C TYR A 30 2.11 -5.30 14.24
N PRO A 31 1.34 -4.23 14.55
CA PRO A 31 1.26 -3.70 15.90
C PRO A 31 0.79 -4.75 16.93
N LYS A 32 1.60 -5.00 17.96
CA LYS A 32 1.31 -6.02 18.99
C LYS A 32 -0.05 -5.83 19.67
N TYR A 33 -0.47 -4.58 19.87
CA TYR A 33 -1.79 -4.27 20.42
C TYR A 33 -2.91 -4.72 19.49
N ALA A 34 -2.78 -4.48 18.19
CA ALA A 34 -3.76 -4.88 17.18
C ALA A 34 -3.90 -6.40 17.11
N ILE A 35 -2.80 -7.16 17.16
CA ILE A 35 -2.83 -8.64 17.25
C ILE A 35 -3.65 -9.08 18.47
N LYS A 36 -3.30 -8.59 19.67
CA LYS A 36 -3.98 -8.94 20.93
C LYS A 36 -5.47 -8.61 20.92
N LYS A 37 -5.85 -7.55 20.22
CA LYS A 37 -7.25 -7.08 20.11
C LYS A 37 -7.98 -7.62 18.89
N ARG A 38 -7.32 -8.47 18.09
CA ARG A 38 -7.82 -8.98 16.81
C ARG A 38 -8.30 -7.88 15.85
N ILE A 39 -7.56 -6.78 15.80
CA ILE A 39 -7.86 -5.64 14.93
C ILE A 39 -7.10 -5.83 13.63
N GLU A 40 -7.83 -5.89 12.52
CA GLU A 40 -7.29 -5.88 11.15
C GLU A 40 -7.48 -4.48 10.52
N GLY A 41 -6.76 -4.20 9.45
CA GLY A 41 -6.93 -2.97 8.69
C GLY A 41 -6.01 -2.85 7.48
N THR A 42 -6.30 -1.88 6.63
CA THR A 42 -5.57 -1.63 5.40
C THR A 42 -5.00 -0.22 5.39
N VAL A 43 -3.81 -0.05 4.83
CA VAL A 43 -3.18 1.27 4.58
C VAL A 43 -2.83 1.37 3.10
N LEU A 44 -3.38 2.36 2.41
CA LEU A 44 -2.97 2.73 1.06
C LEU A 44 -1.82 3.74 1.15
N VAL A 45 -0.67 3.38 0.59
CA VAL A 45 0.50 4.25 0.51
C VAL A 45 0.78 4.67 -0.94
N ASN A 46 1.26 5.90 -1.09
CA ASN A 46 1.91 6.41 -2.28
C ASN A 46 3.42 6.58 -2.00
N PHE A 47 4.29 6.25 -2.96
CA PHE A 47 5.72 6.43 -2.83
C PHE A 47 6.43 6.64 -4.18
N SER A 48 7.69 7.04 -4.11
CA SER A 48 8.61 7.13 -5.25
C SER A 48 9.70 6.07 -5.19
N ILE A 49 10.22 5.69 -6.35
CA ILE A 49 11.40 4.83 -6.50
C ILE A 49 12.53 5.68 -7.07
N GLU A 50 13.61 5.82 -6.31
CA GLU A 50 14.81 6.56 -6.69
C GLU A 50 15.64 5.80 -7.74
N GLN A 51 16.56 6.49 -8.42
CA GLN A 51 17.44 5.89 -9.43
C GLN A 51 18.36 4.80 -8.89
N ASP A 52 18.61 4.77 -7.58
CA ASP A 52 19.36 3.73 -6.91
C ASP A 52 18.49 2.51 -6.50
N GLY A 53 17.19 2.58 -6.75
CA GLY A 53 16.19 1.57 -6.44
C GLY A 53 15.54 1.72 -5.06
N ASN A 54 15.99 2.65 -4.22
CA ASN A 54 15.41 2.86 -2.89
C ASN A 54 14.06 3.56 -2.97
N VAL A 55 13.20 3.31 -1.97
CA VAL A 55 11.90 3.97 -1.84
C VAL A 55 12.01 5.28 -1.06
N SER A 56 11.32 6.32 -1.53
CA SER A 56 11.27 7.66 -0.93
C SER A 56 9.88 8.29 -1.06
N ASP A 57 9.71 9.52 -0.55
CA ASP A 57 8.48 10.32 -0.66
C ASP A 57 7.20 9.55 -0.24
N ILE A 58 7.28 8.75 0.82
CA ILE A 58 6.19 7.88 1.25
C ILE A 58 5.09 8.70 1.93
N GLN A 59 3.86 8.52 1.49
CA GLN A 59 2.67 9.19 2.01
C GLN A 59 1.54 8.18 2.21
N VAL A 60 0.82 8.31 3.32
CA VAL A 60 -0.46 7.58 3.52
C VAL A 60 -1.55 8.36 2.79
N VAL A 61 -2.23 7.68 1.87
CA VAL A 61 -3.32 8.25 1.07
C VAL A 61 -4.67 7.98 1.74
N ALA A 62 -4.82 6.79 2.30
CA ALA A 62 -5.99 6.37 3.05
C ALA A 62 -5.62 5.22 4.01
N SER A 63 -6.33 5.11 5.13
CA SER A 63 -6.07 4.09 6.15
C SER A 63 -7.34 3.77 6.95
N ASP A 64 -7.49 2.52 7.34
CA ASP A 64 -8.50 2.10 8.32
C ASP A 64 -8.06 2.41 9.76
N GLN A 65 -8.95 2.15 10.72
CA GLN A 65 -8.65 2.13 12.17
C GLN A 65 -7.98 3.41 12.69
N ASP A 66 -8.41 4.57 12.21
CA ASP A 66 -7.91 5.89 12.61
C ASP A 66 -6.37 6.01 12.54
N GLY A 67 -5.75 5.37 11.54
CA GLY A 67 -4.30 5.43 11.29
C GLY A 67 -3.46 4.51 12.17
N LEU A 68 -4.07 3.54 12.87
CA LEU A 68 -3.39 2.59 13.77
C LEU A 68 -2.19 1.87 13.11
N PHE A 69 -2.24 1.68 11.79
CA PHE A 69 -1.26 0.90 11.03
C PHE A 69 -0.28 1.76 10.21
N ASP A 70 -0.47 3.08 10.17
CA ASP A 70 0.24 3.98 9.25
C ASP A 70 1.75 3.95 9.45
N ALA A 71 2.20 4.08 10.70
CA ALA A 71 3.61 4.06 11.03
C ALA A 71 4.27 2.72 10.65
N SER A 72 3.57 1.60 10.87
CA SER A 72 4.03 0.27 10.49
C SER A 72 4.17 0.14 8.98
N ALA A 73 3.17 0.58 8.23
CA ALA A 73 3.18 0.56 6.77
C ALA A 73 4.34 1.38 6.21
N ILE A 74 4.50 2.63 6.67
CA ILE A 74 5.58 3.53 6.25
C ILE A 74 6.96 2.90 6.51
N LEU A 75 7.21 2.43 7.73
CA LEU A 75 8.51 1.86 8.11
C LEU A 75 8.85 0.56 7.36
N GLY A 76 7.84 -0.21 6.95
CA GLY A 76 8.03 -1.39 6.11
C GLY A 76 8.35 -1.02 4.66
N VAL A 77 7.54 -0.14 4.07
CA VAL A 77 7.67 0.33 2.69
C VAL A 77 8.99 1.07 2.47
N GLN A 78 9.45 1.83 3.46
CA GLN A 78 10.76 2.51 3.43
C GLN A 78 11.94 1.55 3.22
N LYS A 79 11.78 0.27 3.57
CA LYS A 79 12.84 -0.74 3.46
C LYS A 79 12.71 -1.59 2.18
N TRP A 80 11.80 -1.22 1.29
CA TRP A 80 11.69 -1.87 -0.02
C TRP A 80 12.81 -1.40 -0.96
N LEU A 81 13.19 -2.28 -1.86
CA LEU A 81 14.21 -2.04 -2.86
C LEU A 81 13.71 -2.56 -4.21
N TYR A 82 13.91 -1.79 -5.26
CA TYR A 82 13.57 -2.12 -6.64
C TYR A 82 14.82 -2.19 -7.51
N THR A 83 14.67 -2.69 -8.74
CA THR A 83 15.69 -2.52 -9.77
C THR A 83 15.91 -1.04 -10.06
N LYS A 84 17.13 -0.66 -10.41
CA LYS A 84 17.53 0.73 -10.65
C LYS A 84 16.87 1.27 -11.93
N PRO A 85 15.92 2.20 -11.84
CA PRO A 85 15.35 2.82 -13.04
C PRO A 85 16.31 3.85 -13.64
N ALA A 86 16.11 4.18 -14.91
CA ALA A 86 16.87 5.26 -15.56
C ALA A 86 16.56 6.64 -14.95
N GLN A 87 15.34 6.83 -14.45
CA GLN A 87 14.84 8.08 -13.86
C GLN A 87 14.03 7.76 -12.60
N LYS A 88 13.89 8.73 -11.69
CA LYS A 88 13.03 8.60 -10.52
C LYS A 88 11.59 8.38 -10.96
N ILE A 89 10.96 7.32 -10.46
CA ILE A 89 9.55 7.00 -10.71
C ILE A 89 8.73 7.50 -9.53
N ARG A 90 7.60 8.16 -9.81
CA ARG A 90 6.72 8.75 -8.79
C ARG A 90 5.33 8.12 -8.85
N ASN A 91 4.50 8.40 -7.86
CA ASN A 91 3.08 8.00 -7.84
C ASN A 91 2.85 6.48 -7.87
N ASN A 92 3.68 5.72 -7.15
CA ASN A 92 3.49 4.26 -7.01
C ASN A 92 2.58 3.98 -5.81
N TYR A 93 1.54 3.17 -6.02
CA TYR A 93 0.55 2.87 -4.98
C TYR A 93 0.61 1.41 -4.55
N ALA A 94 0.55 1.17 -3.24
CA ALA A 94 0.41 -0.16 -2.66
C ALA A 94 -0.56 -0.14 -1.48
N ALA A 95 -1.42 -1.16 -1.39
CA ALA A 95 -2.25 -1.42 -0.22
C ALA A 95 -1.54 -2.43 0.70
N ILE A 96 -1.32 -2.04 1.94
CA ILE A 96 -0.76 -2.89 2.99
C ILE A 96 -1.90 -3.39 3.88
N GLU A 97 -2.18 -4.69 3.81
CA GLU A 97 -3.29 -5.33 4.52
C GLU A 97 -2.79 -6.06 5.76
N PHE A 98 -3.08 -5.53 6.94
CA PHE A 98 -2.81 -6.17 8.22
C PHE A 98 -3.93 -7.14 8.55
N ALA A 99 -3.71 -8.43 8.30
CA ALA A 99 -4.71 -9.47 8.40
C ALA A 99 -4.32 -10.58 9.39
N LEU A 100 -5.30 -11.08 10.13
CA LEU A 100 -5.24 -12.26 10.99
C LEU A 100 -5.93 -13.45 10.32
N THR A 101 -6.82 -13.18 9.37
CA THR A 101 -7.53 -14.18 8.56
C THR A 101 -7.14 -14.11 7.09
N ASP A 102 -7.47 -15.15 6.33
CA ASP A 102 -7.23 -15.19 4.88
C ASP A 102 -8.17 -14.28 4.08
N THR A 103 -9.15 -13.64 4.74
CA THR A 103 -10.14 -12.77 4.08
C THR A 103 -10.40 -11.54 4.94
N PRO A 104 -9.47 -10.56 4.97
CA PRO A 104 -9.68 -9.34 5.75
C PRO A 104 -10.90 -8.60 5.20
N ALA A 105 -11.84 -8.24 6.09
CA ALA A 105 -13.13 -7.67 5.72
C ALA A 105 -13.07 -6.27 5.07
N THR A 106 -11.89 -5.63 5.05
CA THR A 106 -11.76 -4.17 4.84
C THR A 106 -11.03 -3.76 3.56
N SER A 107 -10.67 -4.69 2.66
CA SER A 107 -9.94 -4.31 1.44
C SER A 107 -10.86 -3.65 0.39
N GLN A 108 -11.01 -2.33 0.47
CA GLN A 108 -11.82 -1.54 -0.48
C GLN A 108 -11.06 -1.13 -1.75
N PHE A 109 -9.73 -1.27 -1.76
CA PHE A 109 -8.90 -0.84 -2.89
C PHE A 109 -8.91 -1.88 -4.00
N THR A 110 -9.59 -1.54 -5.10
CA THR A 110 -9.54 -2.30 -6.36
C THR A 110 -8.53 -1.60 -7.27
N ASN A 111 -7.63 -2.35 -7.91
CA ASN A 111 -6.59 -1.85 -8.82
C ASN A 111 -5.29 -1.28 -8.19
N VAL A 112 -4.89 -1.77 -7.02
CA VAL A 112 -3.55 -1.53 -6.45
C VAL A 112 -2.89 -2.86 -6.07
N GLU A 113 -1.55 -2.89 -6.05
CA GLU A 113 -0.82 -4.04 -5.50
C GLU A 113 -1.20 -4.21 -4.02
N LYS A 114 -1.59 -5.43 -3.63
CA LYS A 114 -1.97 -5.77 -2.25
C LYS A 114 -0.86 -6.58 -1.59
N ILE A 115 -0.38 -6.09 -0.45
CA ILE A 115 0.66 -6.74 0.36
C ILE A 115 0.05 -7.12 1.71
N GLN A 116 -0.07 -8.42 1.95
CA GLN A 116 -0.64 -8.92 3.20
C GLN A 116 0.43 -9.11 4.27
N VAL A 117 0.18 -8.53 5.44
CA VAL A 117 0.99 -8.64 6.65
C VAL A 117 0.23 -9.49 7.64
N ARG A 118 0.76 -10.70 7.91
CA ARG A 118 0.12 -11.65 8.83
C ARG A 118 0.50 -11.33 10.27
N GLY A 119 -0.50 -11.26 11.13
CA GLY A 119 -0.29 -11.23 12.58
C GLY A 119 -0.20 -12.65 13.11
N GLU A 120 0.96 -13.04 13.64
CA GLU A 120 1.17 -14.29 14.37
C GLU A 120 1.05 -14.10 15.89
#